data_AF-A0AAV6N8F2-F1
#
_entry.id   AF-A0AAV6N8F2-F1
#
_cell.length_a   1.000
_cell.length_b   1.000
_cell.length_c   1.000
_cell.angle_alpha   90.00
_cell.angle_beta   90.00
_cell.angle_gamma   90.00
#
_symmetry.space_group_name_H-M   'P 1'
#
loop_
_entity.id
_entity.type
_entity.pdbx_description
1 polymer ?
#
loop_
_entity_poly.entity_id
_entity_poly.type
_entity_poly.pdbx_seq_one_letter_code
_entity_poly.pdbx_strand_id
1 'polypeptide(L)'
;MSPAISATASPIKTIVILVQENRSFDHMLGWMKSLNPEIDGVSNENRFSNPISTSDPNSPSIFFGNASAYVDPDPGHLIQDIHEQIFAEPWSDASQSKDPLPLATMRGFAQNTERIEKGMSATVMNGFKPEAVPVFKELVMEFGVCDRWFASVPASTQPNWYS
;
A
#
# COMPACT_ATOMS: atom_id res chain seq x y z
N MET A 1 -1.74 33.92 -32.83
CA MET A 1 -2.68 34.09 -31.70
C MET A 1 -3.16 32.71 -31.30
N SER A 2 -2.72 32.20 -30.15
CA SER A 2 -3.17 30.90 -29.63
C SER A 2 -4.53 31.03 -28.95
N PRO A 3 -5.42 30.04 -29.02
CA PRO A 3 -6.70 30.11 -28.34
C PRO A 3 -6.50 29.97 -26.83
N ALA A 4 -7.15 30.84 -26.06
CA ALA A 4 -7.23 30.70 -24.61
C ALA A 4 -8.15 29.52 -24.27
N ILE A 5 -7.67 28.59 -23.43
CA ILE A 5 -8.48 27.52 -22.86
C ILE A 5 -9.46 28.18 -21.88
N SER A 6 -10.75 28.15 -22.22
CA SER A 6 -11.80 28.56 -21.30
C SER A 6 -11.94 27.50 -20.21
N ALA A 7 -11.49 27.80 -18.99
CA ALA A 7 -11.73 26.95 -17.84
C ALA A 7 -13.23 26.95 -17.54
N THR A 8 -13.91 25.85 -17.84
CA THR A 8 -15.31 25.66 -17.45
C THR A 8 -15.38 25.57 -15.93
N ALA A 9 -16.16 26.46 -15.31
CA ALA A 9 -16.34 26.46 -13.86
C ALA A 9 -17.01 25.14 -13.42
N SER A 10 -16.34 24.39 -12.54
CA SER A 10 -16.88 23.16 -11.98
C SER A 10 -18.12 23.45 -11.14
N PRO A 11 -19.19 22.63 -11.21
CA PRO A 11 -20.35 22.78 -10.34
C PRO A 11 -20.03 22.46 -8.86
N ILE A 12 -18.87 21.86 -8.58
CA ILE A 12 -18.41 21.49 -7.23
C ILE A 12 -17.95 22.76 -6.50
N LYS A 13 -18.67 23.14 -5.44
CA LYS A 13 -18.36 24.33 -4.62
C LYS A 13 -17.59 24.00 -3.34
N THR A 14 -17.61 22.74 -2.92
CA THR A 14 -17.03 22.31 -1.65
C THR A 14 -16.44 20.92 -1.82
N ILE A 15 -15.22 20.74 -1.34
CA ILE A 15 -14.52 19.47 -1.30
C ILE A 15 -14.25 19.19 0.18
N VAL A 16 -14.70 18.03 0.65
CA VAL A 16 -14.35 17.52 1.97
C VAL A 16 -13.32 16.42 1.76
N ILE A 17 -12.15 16.58 2.37
CA ILE A 17 -11.06 15.60 2.29
C ILE A 17 -11.00 14.87 3.62
N LEU A 18 -11.29 13.57 3.60
CA LEU A 18 -11.06 12.67 4.71
C LEU A 18 -9.70 12.00 4.53
N VAL A 19 -8.74 12.32 5.40
CA VAL A 19 -7.42 11.68 5.39
C VAL A 19 -7.42 10.55 6.42
N GLN A 20 -7.01 9.36 5.98
CA GLN A 20 -6.82 8.20 6.84
C GLN A 20 -5.33 7.92 7.03
N GLU A 21 -4.97 7.31 8.16
CA GLU A 21 -3.58 7.04 8.52
C GLU A 21 -3.25 5.53 8.39
N ASN A 22 -1.97 5.25 8.07
CA ASN A 22 -1.31 3.94 8.25
C ASN A 22 -2.03 2.72 7.65
N ARG A 23 -2.72 2.89 6.51
CA ARG A 23 -3.35 1.80 5.76
C ARG A 23 -3.08 1.93 4.27
N SER A 24 -2.50 0.87 3.67
CA SER A 24 -2.28 0.81 2.22
C SER A 24 -3.59 0.53 1.47
N PHE A 25 -3.59 0.82 0.16
CA PHE A 25 -4.72 0.51 -0.71
C PHE A 25 -5.09 -0.98 -0.65
N ASP A 26 -4.12 -1.87 -0.82
CA ASP A 26 -4.36 -3.33 -0.80
C ASP A 26 -4.94 -3.80 0.54
N HIS A 27 -4.54 -3.16 1.66
CA HIS A 27 -5.04 -3.51 2.98
C HIS A 27 -6.54 -3.18 3.14
N MET A 28 -7.01 -2.03 2.62
CA MET A 28 -8.40 -1.59 2.80
C MET A 28 -9.31 -2.01 1.65
N LEU A 29 -8.83 -1.87 0.41
CA LEU A 29 -9.62 -1.97 -0.81
C LEU A 29 -9.14 -3.08 -1.75
N GLY A 30 -8.04 -3.78 -1.45
CA GLY A 30 -7.50 -4.83 -2.31
C GLY A 30 -8.52 -5.91 -2.66
N TRP A 31 -9.36 -6.33 -1.70
CA TRP A 31 -10.40 -7.35 -1.92
C TRP A 31 -11.71 -6.81 -2.49
N MET A 32 -11.82 -5.50 -2.76
CA MET A 32 -13.03 -4.89 -3.31
C MET A 32 -13.21 -5.17 -4.80
N LYS A 33 -12.21 -5.77 -5.47
CA LYS A 33 -12.30 -6.17 -6.87
C LYS A 33 -13.45 -7.15 -7.15
N SER A 34 -13.88 -7.92 -6.15
CA SER A 34 -15.07 -8.78 -6.27
C SER A 34 -16.39 -7.99 -6.38
N LEU A 35 -16.41 -6.73 -5.93
CA LEU A 35 -17.56 -5.83 -6.01
C LEU A 35 -17.46 -4.90 -7.21
N ASN A 36 -16.27 -4.38 -7.48
CA ASN A 36 -15.99 -3.56 -8.66
C ASN A 36 -14.78 -4.13 -9.42
N PRO A 37 -15.00 -4.86 -10.53
CA PRO A 37 -13.92 -5.47 -11.31
C PRO A 37 -12.90 -4.49 -11.90
N GLU A 38 -13.25 -3.21 -12.03
CA GLU A 38 -12.36 -2.17 -12.56
C GLU A 38 -11.23 -1.81 -11.60
N ILE A 39 -11.40 -2.07 -10.30
CA ILE A 39 -10.38 -1.83 -9.28
C ILE A 39 -9.13 -2.68 -9.56
N ASP A 40 -7.95 -2.07 -9.55
CA ASP A 40 -6.65 -2.73 -9.56
C ASP A 40 -6.34 -3.38 -8.20
N GLY A 41 -7.12 -4.40 -7.86
CA GLY A 41 -7.01 -5.15 -6.61
C GLY A 41 -6.74 -6.64 -6.81
N VAL A 42 -7.00 -7.42 -5.77
CA VAL A 42 -6.72 -8.85 -5.69
C VAL A 42 -7.92 -9.67 -6.15
N SER A 43 -7.71 -10.54 -7.13
CA SER A 43 -8.72 -11.49 -7.61
C SER A 43 -8.51 -12.92 -7.13
N ASN A 44 -7.33 -13.23 -6.59
CA ASN A 44 -6.93 -14.57 -6.16
C ASN A 44 -5.86 -14.52 -5.05
N GLU A 45 -6.09 -15.27 -3.98
CA GLU A 45 -5.25 -15.34 -2.76
C GLU A 45 -3.82 -15.84 -3.03
N ASN A 46 -3.56 -16.46 -4.19
CA ASN A 46 -2.26 -17.08 -4.50
C ASN A 46 -1.43 -16.33 -5.55
N ARG A 47 -1.81 -15.11 -5.93
CA ARG A 47 -1.07 -14.35 -6.96
C ARG A 47 0.03 -13.48 -6.38
N PHE A 48 -0.19 -12.89 -5.22
CA PHE A 48 0.74 -11.96 -4.60
C PHE A 48 1.35 -12.61 -3.37
N SER A 49 2.68 -12.57 -3.27
CA SER A 49 3.42 -13.11 -2.14
C SER A 49 4.73 -12.37 -1.93
N ASN A 50 5.24 -12.43 -0.71
CA ASN A 50 6.57 -11.96 -0.35
C ASN A 50 7.34 -13.09 0.36
N PRO A 51 8.64 -13.27 0.06
CA PRO A 51 9.48 -14.18 0.83
C PRO A 51 9.70 -13.66 2.25
N ILE A 52 9.77 -14.56 3.23
CA ILE A 52 10.17 -14.22 4.62
C ILE A 52 11.59 -13.65 4.66
N SER A 53 12.48 -14.11 3.78
CA SER A 53 13.82 -13.57 3.58
C SER A 53 14.11 -13.41 2.09
N THR A 54 14.51 -12.20 1.69
CA THR A 54 14.83 -11.84 0.31
C THR A 54 16.23 -12.28 -0.11
N SER A 55 17.10 -12.59 0.85
CA SER A 55 18.47 -13.06 0.62
C SER A 55 18.59 -14.59 0.53
N ASP A 56 17.60 -15.35 1.03
CA ASP A 56 17.55 -16.80 0.94
C ASP A 56 16.66 -17.24 -0.25
N PRO A 57 17.23 -17.84 -1.32
CA PRO A 57 16.46 -18.35 -2.46
C PRO A 57 15.44 -19.44 -2.09
N ASN A 58 15.64 -20.14 -0.97
CA ASN A 58 14.74 -21.19 -0.48
C ASN A 58 13.79 -20.69 0.61
N SER A 59 13.76 -19.38 0.88
CA SER A 59 12.89 -18.81 1.89
C SER A 59 11.43 -19.19 1.59
N PRO A 60 10.66 -19.64 2.59
CA PRO A 60 9.22 -19.73 2.43
C PRO A 60 8.65 -18.35 2.07
N SER A 61 7.59 -18.37 1.27
CA SER A 61 6.82 -17.18 0.92
C SER A 61 5.52 -17.17 1.68
N ILE A 62 5.08 -15.97 2.04
CA ILE A 62 3.75 -15.73 2.55
C ILE A 62 2.91 -15.07 1.48
N PHE A 63 1.72 -15.62 1.26
CA PHE A 63 0.76 -15.14 0.27
C PHE A 63 -0.15 -14.10 0.89
N PHE A 64 -0.57 -13.14 0.07
CA PHE A 64 -1.47 -12.09 0.50
C PHE A 64 -2.87 -12.65 0.73
N GLY A 65 -3.31 -12.63 1.99
CA GLY A 65 -4.58 -13.17 2.43
C GLY A 65 -5.65 -12.11 2.68
N ASN A 66 -6.74 -12.55 3.30
CA ASN A 66 -7.91 -11.72 3.62
C ASN A 66 -8.30 -11.79 5.10
N ALA A 67 -7.35 -12.16 5.95
CA ALA A 67 -7.53 -12.34 7.38
C ALA A 67 -7.13 -11.09 8.19
N SER A 68 -7.16 -9.90 7.58
CA SER A 68 -6.83 -8.67 8.30
C SER A 68 -7.73 -8.49 9.50
N ALA A 69 -7.09 -8.27 10.64
CA ALA A 69 -7.72 -7.82 11.87
C ALA A 69 -7.05 -6.51 12.30
N TYR A 70 -7.47 -5.96 13.44
CA TYR A 70 -6.71 -4.89 14.07
C TYR A 70 -5.29 -5.41 14.39
N VAL A 71 -4.27 -4.78 13.81
CA VAL A 71 -2.87 -5.17 13.95
C VAL A 71 -2.21 -4.30 15.02
N ASP A 72 -1.69 -4.94 16.06
CA ASP A 72 -0.85 -4.39 17.12
C ASP A 72 0.27 -5.42 17.36
N PRO A 73 1.56 -5.09 17.17
CA PRO A 73 2.15 -3.75 16.98
C PRO A 73 1.97 -3.16 15.56
N ASP A 74 2.10 -1.84 15.44
CA ASP A 74 2.07 -1.13 14.14
C ASP A 74 3.30 -1.53 13.30
N PRO A 75 3.16 -1.90 12.01
CA PRO A 75 4.30 -2.15 11.15
C PRO A 75 5.20 -0.91 11.01
N GLY A 76 6.48 -1.16 10.77
CA GLY A 76 7.48 -0.13 10.52
C GLY A 76 7.08 0.76 9.34
N HIS A 77 7.00 2.06 9.60
CA HIS A 77 6.56 3.07 8.64
C HIS A 77 7.60 4.19 8.46
N LEU A 78 8.84 3.97 8.91
CA LEU A 78 9.95 4.89 8.69
C LEU A 78 10.50 4.74 7.27
N ILE A 79 11.22 5.76 6.78
CA ILE A 79 11.83 5.75 5.44
C ILE A 79 12.73 4.54 5.20
N GLN A 80 13.41 4.07 6.26
CA GLN A 80 14.28 2.89 6.21
C GLN A 80 13.48 1.60 6.01
N ASP A 81 12.32 1.49 6.67
CA ASP A 81 11.42 0.35 6.54
C ASP A 81 10.80 0.32 5.14
N ILE A 82 10.32 1.46 4.67
CA ILE A 82 9.70 1.58 3.35
C ILE A 82 10.72 1.29 2.24
N HIS A 83 12.00 1.69 2.42
CA HIS A 83 13.06 1.30 1.50
C HIS A 83 13.20 -0.22 1.39
N GLU A 84 13.26 -0.92 2.52
CA GLU A 84 13.34 -2.38 2.53
C GLU A 84 12.11 -3.02 1.90
N GLN A 85 10.91 -2.52 2.21
CA GLN A 85 9.64 -3.00 1.65
C GLN A 85 9.61 -2.90 0.11
N ILE A 86 10.02 -1.75 -0.44
CA ILE A 86 10.00 -1.47 -1.89
C ILE A 86 11.13 -2.22 -2.63
N PHE A 87 12.35 -2.15 -2.10
CA PHE A 87 13.55 -2.60 -2.82
C PHE A 87 14.00 -4.00 -2.44
N ALA A 88 13.36 -4.63 -1.44
CA ALA A 88 13.73 -5.94 -0.90
C ALA A 88 15.19 -5.99 -0.36
N GLU A 89 15.74 -4.83 0.00
CA GLU A 89 17.10 -4.65 0.49
C GLU A 89 17.09 -3.85 1.81
N PRO A 90 17.73 -4.34 2.89
CA PRO A 90 17.87 -3.59 4.13
C PRO A 90 18.52 -2.22 3.93
N TRP A 91 18.00 -1.21 4.64
CA TRP A 91 18.61 0.12 4.64
C TRP A 91 20.04 0.10 5.20
N SER A 92 20.93 0.85 4.55
CA SER A 92 22.29 1.16 5.01
C SER A 92 22.64 2.61 4.67
N ASP A 93 23.71 3.16 5.23
CA ASP A 93 24.16 4.52 4.87
C ASP A 93 24.47 4.65 3.37
N ALA A 94 24.94 3.57 2.74
CA ALA A 94 25.18 3.52 1.30
C ALA A 94 23.88 3.63 0.47
N SER A 95 22.72 3.29 1.04
CA SER A 95 21.42 3.40 0.36
C SER A 95 21.06 4.85 0.02
N GLN A 96 21.58 5.84 0.76
CA GLN A 96 21.30 7.27 0.51
C GLN A 96 21.92 7.79 -0.79
N SER A 97 23.04 7.21 -1.21
CA SER A 97 23.82 7.66 -2.36
C SER A 97 23.76 6.70 -3.54
N LYS A 98 22.86 5.69 -3.51
CA LYS A 98 22.73 4.72 -4.60
C LYS A 98 22.09 5.37 -5.83
N ASP A 99 22.84 5.37 -6.93
CA ASP A 99 22.39 5.78 -8.25
C ASP A 99 22.97 4.82 -9.32
N PRO A 100 22.13 4.09 -10.08
CA PRO A 100 20.68 4.07 -10.00
C PRO A 100 20.16 3.39 -8.73
N LEU A 101 18.94 3.74 -8.32
CA LEU A 101 18.23 3.04 -7.26
C LEU A 101 18.04 1.56 -7.62
N PRO A 102 17.98 0.65 -6.62
CA PRO A 102 17.65 -0.75 -6.87
C PRO A 102 16.30 -0.90 -7.55
N LEU A 103 16.06 -2.05 -8.19
CA LEU A 103 14.77 -2.35 -8.77
C LEU A 103 13.70 -2.42 -7.67
N ALA A 104 12.62 -1.65 -7.82
CA ALA A 104 11.47 -1.69 -6.92
C ALA A 104 10.68 -3.00 -7.13
N THR A 105 11.02 -4.04 -6.39
CA THR A 105 10.41 -5.37 -6.52
C THR A 105 9.15 -5.55 -5.69
N MET A 106 8.93 -4.71 -4.67
CA MET A 106 7.82 -4.81 -3.70
C MET A 106 7.81 -6.15 -2.95
N ARG A 107 8.99 -6.77 -2.78
CA ARG A 107 9.16 -8.11 -2.17
C ARG A 107 9.63 -8.08 -0.72
N GLY A 108 9.81 -6.91 -0.11
CA GLY A 108 10.41 -6.78 1.21
C GLY A 108 9.44 -6.66 2.39
N PHE A 109 8.12 -6.64 2.17
CA PHE A 109 7.13 -6.41 3.24
C PHE A 109 7.17 -7.49 4.32
N ALA A 110 7.20 -8.75 3.91
CA ALA A 110 7.28 -9.87 4.85
C ALA A 110 8.61 -9.87 5.62
N GLN A 111 9.74 -9.68 4.92
CA GLN A 111 11.05 -9.59 5.58
C GLN A 111 11.12 -8.45 6.59
N ASN A 112 10.71 -7.23 6.21
CA ASN A 112 10.80 -6.07 7.09
C ASN A 112 9.99 -6.27 8.38
N THR A 113 8.77 -6.82 8.28
CA THR A 113 7.91 -7.06 9.45
C THR A 113 8.42 -8.18 10.35
N GLU A 114 9.01 -9.24 9.78
CA GLU A 114 9.64 -10.33 10.55
C GLU A 114 10.87 -9.87 11.36
N ARG A 115 11.51 -8.75 10.95
CA ARG A 115 12.60 -8.14 11.72
C ARG A 115 12.10 -7.36 12.93
N ILE A 116 10.85 -6.90 12.91
CA ILE A 116 10.22 -6.20 14.04
C ILE A 116 9.74 -7.25 15.04
N GLU A 117 8.92 -8.19 14.59
CA GLU A 117 8.40 -9.28 15.41
C GLU A 117 8.25 -10.55 14.56
N LYS A 118 8.79 -11.66 15.08
CA LYS A 118 8.72 -12.96 14.39
C LYS A 118 7.26 -13.42 14.26
N GLY A 119 6.83 -13.72 13.05
CA GLY A 119 5.46 -14.11 12.72
C GLY A 119 4.55 -12.95 12.32
N MET A 120 5.01 -11.71 12.42
CA MET A 120 4.22 -10.52 12.07
C MET A 120 3.88 -10.45 10.58
N SER A 121 4.68 -11.08 9.71
CA SER A 121 4.38 -11.12 8.28
C SER A 121 3.03 -11.76 7.99
N ALA A 122 2.61 -12.73 8.82
CA ALA A 122 1.31 -13.39 8.69
C ALA A 122 0.12 -12.50 9.03
N THR A 123 0.37 -11.37 9.69
CA THR A 123 -0.65 -10.37 9.98
C THR A 123 -0.65 -9.28 8.92
N VAL A 124 0.52 -8.75 8.56
CA VAL A 124 0.67 -7.61 7.62
C VAL A 124 0.35 -7.98 6.18
N MET A 125 0.59 -9.23 5.79
CA MET A 125 0.28 -9.72 4.43
C MET A 125 -1.19 -10.11 4.28
N ASN A 126 -2.11 -9.29 4.79
CA ASN A 126 -3.55 -9.46 4.61
C ASN A 126 -4.25 -8.14 4.25
N GLY A 127 -5.40 -8.28 3.59
CA GLY A 127 -6.38 -7.22 3.38
C GLY A 127 -7.70 -7.49 4.09
N PHE A 128 -8.52 -6.46 4.27
CA PHE A 128 -9.90 -6.61 4.75
C PHE A 128 -10.82 -7.08 3.63
N LYS A 129 -11.70 -8.03 3.95
CA LYS A 129 -12.86 -8.34 3.09
C LYS A 129 -13.87 -7.21 3.11
N PRO A 130 -14.68 -7.04 2.06
CA PRO A 130 -15.71 -6.00 2.03
C PRO A 130 -16.65 -6.03 3.25
N GLU A 131 -16.96 -7.22 3.77
CA GLU A 131 -17.85 -7.40 4.92
C GLU A 131 -17.25 -6.91 6.24
N ALA A 132 -15.91 -6.86 6.35
CA ALA A 132 -15.21 -6.37 7.54
C ALA A 132 -15.14 -4.84 7.59
N VAL A 133 -15.29 -4.16 6.45
CA VAL A 133 -15.23 -2.70 6.30
C VAL A 133 -16.45 -2.17 5.55
N PRO A 134 -17.67 -2.34 6.11
CA PRO A 134 -18.92 -2.11 5.38
C PRO A 134 -19.07 -0.67 4.86
N VAL A 135 -18.54 0.33 5.57
CA VAL A 135 -18.57 1.73 5.09
C VAL A 135 -17.76 1.90 3.80
N PHE A 136 -16.57 1.30 3.71
CA PHE A 136 -15.74 1.35 2.51
C PHE A 136 -16.36 0.57 1.36
N LYS A 137 -16.99 -0.56 1.66
CA LYS A 137 -17.78 -1.32 0.69
C LYS A 137 -18.84 -0.44 0.03
N GLU A 138 -19.67 0.26 0.80
CA GLU A 138 -20.70 1.15 0.25
C GLU A 138 -20.09 2.28 -0.58
N LEU A 139 -18.99 2.90 -0.11
CA LEU A 139 -18.31 3.95 -0.85
C LEU A 139 -17.78 3.47 -2.21
N VAL A 140 -17.23 2.26 -2.28
CA VAL A 140 -16.74 1.65 -3.53
C VAL A 140 -17.88 1.34 -4.50
N MET A 141 -19.05 0.95 -4.00
CA MET A 141 -20.21 0.61 -4.83
C MET A 141 -20.91 1.87 -5.39
N GLU A 142 -20.95 2.96 -4.61
CA GLU A 142 -21.75 4.14 -4.94
C GLU A 142 -20.94 5.31 -5.53
N PHE A 143 -19.60 5.29 -5.42
CA PHE A 143 -18.74 6.39 -5.85
C PHE A 143 -17.52 5.92 -6.68
N GLY A 144 -16.87 6.89 -7.33
CA GLY A 144 -15.63 6.65 -8.06
C GLY A 144 -14.45 6.37 -7.12
N VAL A 145 -13.60 5.41 -7.51
CA VAL A 145 -12.39 5.02 -6.77
C VAL A 145 -11.16 5.39 -7.58
N CYS A 146 -10.20 6.06 -6.95
CA CYS A 146 -8.86 6.27 -7.51
C CYS A 146 -7.92 5.20 -6.96
N ASP A 147 -7.56 4.20 -7.76
CA ASP A 147 -6.75 3.03 -7.37
C ASP A 147 -5.27 3.12 -7.82
N ARG A 148 -4.88 4.26 -8.38
CA ARG A 148 -3.49 4.59 -8.77
C ARG A 148 -3.05 5.93 -8.22
N TRP A 149 -3.44 6.21 -6.98
CA TRP A 149 -3.05 7.41 -6.23
C TRP A 149 -1.95 7.04 -5.23
N PHE A 150 -0.74 7.55 -5.45
CA PHE A 150 0.43 7.21 -4.65
C PHE A 150 0.85 8.39 -3.77
N ALA A 151 1.47 8.08 -2.62
CA ALA A 151 2.11 9.08 -1.79
C ALA A 151 3.24 9.79 -2.55
N SER A 152 3.40 11.09 -2.32
CA SER A 152 4.43 11.91 -2.97
C SER A 152 5.85 11.45 -2.61
N VAL A 153 6.02 10.97 -1.37
CA VAL A 153 7.29 10.44 -0.86
C VAL A 153 7.01 9.10 -0.16
N PRO A 154 7.85 8.07 -0.36
CA PRO A 154 7.76 6.79 0.32
C PRO A 154 8.21 6.92 1.80
N ALA A 155 7.49 7.73 2.58
CA ALA A 155 7.79 8.05 3.96
C ALA A 155 6.52 7.98 4.82
N SER A 156 6.68 8.16 6.13
CA SER A 156 5.57 8.18 7.09
C SER A 156 4.54 9.28 6.80
N THR A 157 3.48 9.32 7.60
CA THR A 157 2.37 10.26 7.45
C THR A 157 2.81 11.73 7.43
N GLN A 158 3.84 12.11 8.20
CA GLN A 158 4.22 13.51 8.35
C GLN A 158 4.74 14.18 7.05
N PRO A 159 5.66 13.57 6.27
CA PRO A 159 6.06 14.10 4.98
C PRO A 159 4.92 14.27 3.96
N ASN A 160 3.90 13.41 4.00
CA ASN A 160 2.82 13.38 3.00
C ASN A 160 1.64 14.31 3.32
N TRP A 161 1.59 14.95 4.51
CA TRP A 161 0.58 15.96 4.83
C TRP A 161 0.85 17.33 4.19
N TYR A 162 2.10 17.62 3.86
CA TYR A 162 2.53 18.93 3.35
C TYR A 162 2.77 18.97 1.84
N SER A 163 2.52 17.86 1.13
CA SER A 163 2.70 17.75 -0.32
C SER A 163 1.41 17.97 -1.10
#